data_AF-A0A8T0A827-F1
#
_entry.id   AF-A0A8T0A827-F1
#
_cell.length_a   1.000
_cell.length_b   1.000
_cell.length_c   1.000
_cell.angle_alpha   90.00
_cell.angle_beta   90.00
_cell.angle_gamma   90.00
#
_symmetry.space_group_name_H-M   'P 1'
#
loop_
_entity.id
_entity.type
_entity.pdbx_description
1 polymer ?
#
loop_
_entity_poly.entity_id
_entity_poly.type
_entity_poly.pdbx_seq_one_letter_code
_entity_poly.pdbx_strand_id
1 'polypeptide(L)'
;MNLQEYFRRIRFSGVYEKPDLATLRTVHKLHVMSISFENLSVHCGERNTMDLQIVYEKIVKNHRGGWCCENNLLFSWVLREMGYKYTTLGCKVFNTLKNDFNPFNSHLINMVEIEGKPYIADVSFGVSCQIWHPLEMIAGKDQEQPAGTFRLLNDSETWTLEKTGRKPLVQNKAFANSSLVDKRVTKTMYSFMLIPRGVDHFLNTCEYLQTSPESLFTQKSICSLQTPNGFRALIGWTYSEVTFNPEEDADIIEMREVADKLKSFDGAVCAFILCRNIMDLQEYFRRIGFSGVYKKPDLATLHTVHELHVMSVPFENLSIHCGEQNTMNLQIIYEKIVRNCRGGWCCESNLLFSWVLREMGYKYTMLGCKVYNLVKNDLSHSDSHLISLVEIKSKHYITDVSFGVGDQIWHPLEMVANEDQEQPAGIFRLLNDGERWTLEKTGRKPLIRNEAFANSRLADKQLTKPIYSFVLTPREIDHFLNISEYLQTSPESVFTQKSICSIQTPTGYRALIGWTYIEVTFNKEEDTDFIMPKNVVDSELDSILKEKFNIVLVNKLTPVNNKVSNNL
;
A
#
# COMPACT_ATOMS: atom_id res chain seq x y z
N MET A 1 5.07 6.40 17.23
CA MET A 1 4.11 5.39 17.72
C MET A 1 3.48 5.83 19.03
N ASN A 2 2.21 5.52 19.27
CA ASN A 2 1.44 5.89 20.45
C ASN A 2 0.77 4.64 21.07
N LEU A 3 1.03 4.36 22.35
CA LEU A 3 0.48 3.21 23.06
C LEU A 3 -1.05 3.27 23.21
N GLN A 4 -1.63 4.47 23.34
CA GLN A 4 -3.07 4.66 23.45
C GLN A 4 -3.81 4.34 22.14
N GLU A 5 -3.18 4.59 20.98
CA GLU A 5 -3.70 4.12 19.68
C GLU A 5 -3.73 2.59 19.61
N TYR A 6 -2.68 1.93 20.11
CA TYR A 6 -2.65 0.46 20.20
C TYR A 6 -3.75 -0.06 21.15
N PHE A 7 -3.93 0.54 22.33
CA PHE A 7 -5.00 0.14 23.24
C PHE A 7 -6.39 0.32 22.65
N ARG A 8 -6.64 1.41 21.89
CA ARG A 8 -7.88 1.56 21.11
C ARG A 8 -8.01 0.46 20.06
N ARG A 9 -6.93 0.10 19.35
CA ARG A 9 -6.90 -0.97 18.33
C ARG A 9 -7.30 -2.34 18.90
N ILE A 10 -6.89 -2.65 20.14
CA ILE A 10 -7.22 -3.91 20.81
C ILE A 10 -8.41 -3.80 21.79
N ARG A 11 -9.03 -2.63 21.91
CA ARG A 11 -10.13 -2.32 22.84
C ARG A 11 -9.77 -2.54 24.31
N PHE A 12 -8.53 -2.23 24.69
CA PHE A 12 -8.11 -2.25 26.08
C PHE A 12 -8.46 -0.92 26.76
N SER A 13 -9.15 -1.00 27.91
CA SER A 13 -9.54 0.14 28.73
C SER A 13 -9.11 -0.02 30.20
N GLY A 14 -8.17 -0.93 30.48
CA GLY A 14 -7.68 -1.21 31.82
C GLY A 14 -6.54 -0.28 32.25
N VAL A 15 -6.16 -0.37 33.52
CA VAL A 15 -4.97 0.29 34.07
C VAL A 15 -3.74 -0.56 33.74
N TYR A 16 -2.61 0.08 33.41
CA TYR A 16 -1.35 -0.59 33.06
C TYR A 16 -0.13 0.02 33.77
N GLU A 17 -0.35 0.77 34.86
CA GLU A 17 0.71 1.44 35.62
C GLU A 17 1.72 0.47 36.28
N LYS A 18 1.36 -0.81 36.42
CA LYS A 18 2.22 -1.86 36.97
C LYS A 18 2.35 -3.02 35.98
N PRO A 19 3.58 -3.51 35.74
CA PRO A 19 3.82 -4.65 34.86
C PRO A 19 3.50 -5.99 35.56
N ASP A 20 2.23 -6.23 35.85
CA ASP A 20 1.75 -7.45 36.51
C ASP A 20 1.21 -8.51 35.53
N LEU A 21 1.04 -9.75 36.01
CA LEU A 21 0.57 -10.84 35.17
C LEU A 21 -0.91 -10.68 34.73
N ALA A 22 -1.75 -10.06 35.55
CA ALA A 22 -3.18 -9.90 35.24
C ALA A 22 -3.40 -8.95 34.05
N THR A 23 -2.64 -7.86 34.02
CA THR A 23 -2.59 -6.89 32.93
C THR A 23 -2.04 -7.54 31.67
N LEU A 24 -0.93 -8.27 31.76
CA LEU A 24 -0.35 -8.97 30.61
C LEU A 24 -1.32 -10.00 30.02
N ARG A 25 -1.98 -10.81 30.86
CA ARG A 25 -3.01 -11.77 30.41
C ARG A 25 -4.15 -11.10 29.66
N THR A 26 -4.57 -9.93 30.11
CA THR A 26 -5.67 -9.16 29.51
C THR A 26 -5.24 -8.59 28.15
N VAL A 27 -4.11 -7.89 28.09
CA VAL A 27 -3.59 -7.29 26.86
C VAL A 27 -3.24 -8.36 25.82
N HIS A 28 -2.64 -9.48 26.23
CA HIS A 28 -2.34 -10.63 25.37
C HIS A 28 -3.62 -11.21 24.74
N LYS A 29 -4.64 -11.48 25.57
CA LYS A 29 -5.94 -12.00 25.10
C LYS A 29 -6.62 -11.03 24.12
N LEU A 30 -6.65 -9.75 24.47
CA LEU A 30 -7.26 -8.72 23.62
C LEU A 30 -6.52 -8.54 22.29
N HIS A 31 -5.19 -8.67 22.28
CA HIS A 31 -4.40 -8.64 21.04
C HIS A 31 -4.83 -9.76 20.09
N VAL A 32 -4.78 -11.02 20.53
CA VAL A 32 -5.09 -12.17 19.66
C VAL A 32 -6.55 -12.21 19.19
N MET A 33 -7.45 -11.52 19.92
CA MET A 33 -8.86 -11.36 19.56
C MET A 33 -9.12 -10.17 18.64
N SER A 34 -8.19 -9.23 18.52
CA SER A 34 -8.40 -7.98 17.77
C SER A 34 -7.53 -7.89 16.51
N ILE A 35 -6.34 -8.48 16.54
CA ILE A 35 -5.34 -8.39 15.48
C ILE A 35 -5.12 -9.79 14.91
N SER A 36 -5.29 -9.94 13.60
CA SER A 36 -5.18 -11.23 12.93
C SER A 36 -3.72 -11.63 12.73
N PHE A 37 -3.50 -12.94 12.76
CA PHE A 37 -2.34 -13.56 12.11
C PHE A 37 -2.63 -13.65 10.61
N GLU A 38 -1.84 -12.98 9.78
CA GLU A 38 -2.04 -12.96 8.33
C GLU A 38 -0.75 -12.72 7.54
N ASN A 39 -0.70 -13.22 6.30
CA ASN A 39 0.39 -13.01 5.34
C ASN A 39 -0.08 -12.44 4.00
N LEU A 40 -1.21 -11.75 3.99
CA LEU A 40 -1.87 -11.23 2.80
C LEU A 40 -1.02 -10.20 2.05
N SER A 41 -0.13 -9.48 2.76
CA SER A 41 0.86 -8.61 2.11
C SER A 41 1.65 -9.37 1.02
N VAL A 42 2.14 -10.57 1.31
CA VAL A 42 2.85 -11.43 0.35
C VAL A 42 2.01 -11.71 -0.90
N HIS A 43 0.71 -11.99 -0.72
CA HIS A 43 -0.21 -12.33 -1.80
C HIS A 43 -0.76 -11.11 -2.56
N CYS A 44 -0.57 -9.91 -2.01
CA CYS A 44 -0.91 -8.64 -2.64
C CYS A 44 0.30 -7.93 -3.28
N GLY A 45 1.49 -8.54 -3.26
CA GLY A 45 2.72 -7.92 -3.76
C GLY A 45 3.31 -6.84 -2.84
N GLU A 46 2.85 -6.77 -1.59
CA GLU A 46 3.45 -5.93 -0.55
C GLU A 46 4.58 -6.69 0.16
N ARG A 47 5.65 -5.99 0.55
CA ARG A 47 6.70 -6.57 1.39
C ARG A 47 6.33 -6.50 2.87
N ASN A 48 6.54 -7.60 3.58
CA ASN A 48 6.60 -7.59 5.04
C ASN A 48 7.98 -7.08 5.48
N THR A 49 8.02 -6.34 6.58
CA THR A 49 9.23 -5.69 7.09
C THR A 49 9.39 -5.92 8.58
N MET A 50 10.61 -5.74 9.07
CA MET A 50 10.95 -5.66 10.49
C MET A 50 11.08 -4.21 10.98
N ASP A 51 10.73 -3.23 10.15
CA ASP A 51 10.63 -1.83 10.57
C ASP A 51 9.40 -1.65 11.46
N LEU A 52 9.64 -1.44 12.76
CA LEU A 52 8.59 -1.32 13.76
C LEU A 52 7.63 -0.15 13.49
N GLN A 53 8.08 0.95 12.87
CA GLN A 53 7.21 2.08 12.55
C GLN A 53 6.24 1.71 11.42
N ILE A 54 6.72 1.02 10.39
CA ILE A 54 5.87 0.53 9.29
C ILE A 54 4.88 -0.52 9.80
N VAL A 55 5.35 -1.45 10.66
CA VAL A 55 4.51 -2.47 11.29
C VAL A 55 3.41 -1.84 12.15
N TYR A 56 3.76 -0.80 12.92
CA TYR A 56 2.80 -0.04 13.71
C TYR A 56 1.73 0.62 12.84
N GLU A 57 2.13 1.27 11.75
CA GLU A 57 1.18 1.90 10.82
C GLU A 57 0.25 0.87 10.18
N LYS A 58 0.79 -0.26 9.72
CA LYS A 58 0.01 -1.37 9.16
C LYS A 58 -1.02 -1.92 10.16
N ILE A 59 -0.57 -2.35 11.34
CA ILE A 59 -1.41 -3.09 12.28
C ILE A 59 -2.33 -2.17 13.09
N VAL A 60 -1.79 -1.05 13.57
CA VAL A 60 -2.50 -0.16 14.50
C VAL A 60 -3.33 0.88 13.75
N LYS A 61 -2.72 1.64 12.82
CA LYS A 61 -3.44 2.72 12.12
C LYS A 61 -4.32 2.20 10.98
N ASN A 62 -3.82 1.26 10.20
CA ASN A 62 -4.52 0.72 9.03
C ASN A 62 -5.38 -0.53 9.36
N HIS A 63 -5.49 -0.88 10.64
CA HIS A 63 -6.31 -1.98 11.13
C HIS A 63 -6.07 -3.34 10.46
N ARG A 64 -4.86 -3.58 9.93
CA ARG A 64 -4.47 -4.89 9.37
C ARG A 64 -4.02 -5.86 10.47
N GLY A 65 -3.69 -7.07 10.06
CA GLY A 65 -2.93 -8.02 10.86
C GLY A 65 -1.47 -8.05 10.45
N GLY A 66 -0.76 -9.09 10.86
CA GLY A 66 0.59 -9.38 10.40
C GLY A 66 0.94 -10.84 10.66
N TRP A 67 2.09 -11.28 10.17
CA TRP A 67 2.64 -12.58 10.56
C TRP A 67 3.43 -12.49 11.86
N CYS A 68 4.03 -13.59 12.31
CA CYS A 68 4.71 -13.66 13.61
C CYS A 68 5.75 -12.55 13.83
N CYS A 69 6.55 -12.25 12.82
CA CYS A 69 7.63 -11.26 12.91
C CYS A 69 7.10 -9.82 13.05
N GLU A 70 5.89 -9.52 12.57
CA GLU A 70 5.28 -8.19 12.71
C GLU A 70 4.51 -8.08 14.02
N ASN A 71 3.61 -9.03 14.31
CA ASN A 71 2.79 -9.00 15.51
C ASN A 71 3.63 -9.11 16.80
N ASN A 72 4.57 -10.07 16.87
CA ASN A 72 5.37 -10.23 18.08
C ASN A 72 6.44 -9.13 18.23
N LEU A 73 6.87 -8.48 17.14
CA LEU A 73 7.69 -7.26 17.20
C LEU A 73 6.89 -6.06 17.70
N LEU A 74 5.67 -5.86 17.20
CA LEU A 74 4.76 -4.84 17.74
C LEU A 74 4.47 -5.11 19.21
N PHE A 75 4.26 -6.37 19.60
CA PHE A 75 4.00 -6.74 20.98
C PHE A 75 5.23 -6.55 21.87
N SER A 76 6.45 -6.75 21.37
CA SER A 76 7.67 -6.46 22.12
C SER A 76 7.81 -4.96 22.42
N TRP A 77 7.41 -4.10 21.47
CA TRP A 77 7.27 -2.66 21.71
C TRP A 77 6.22 -2.36 22.78
N VAL A 78 5.03 -2.97 22.72
CA VAL A 78 3.99 -2.79 23.74
C VAL A 78 4.49 -3.20 25.13
N LEU A 79 5.17 -4.35 25.25
CA LEU A 79 5.76 -4.82 26.51
C LEU A 79 6.76 -3.80 27.08
N ARG A 80 7.61 -3.22 26.21
CA ARG A 80 8.56 -2.16 26.57
C ARG A 80 7.84 -0.93 27.13
N GLU A 81 6.85 -0.42 26.41
CA GLU A 81 6.13 0.81 26.80
C GLU A 81 5.29 0.60 28.06
N MET A 82 4.84 -0.63 28.33
CA MET A 82 4.16 -1.01 29.57
C MET A 82 5.12 -1.32 30.73
N GLY A 83 6.44 -1.21 30.53
CA GLY A 83 7.45 -1.38 31.58
C GLY A 83 7.79 -2.84 31.94
N TYR A 84 7.42 -3.81 31.11
CA TYR A 84 7.82 -5.20 31.33
C TYR A 84 9.29 -5.43 30.96
N LYS A 85 9.99 -6.24 31.75
CA LYS A 85 11.28 -6.82 31.37
C LYS A 85 11.01 -8.00 30.43
N TYR A 86 11.47 -7.90 29.19
CA TYR A 86 11.27 -8.95 28.20
C TYR A 86 12.53 -9.23 27.39
N THR A 87 12.56 -10.42 26.77
CA THR A 87 13.59 -10.89 25.86
C THR A 87 12.93 -11.48 24.62
N THR A 88 13.27 -10.97 23.44
CA THR A 88 12.83 -11.59 22.17
C THR A 88 13.66 -12.84 21.88
N LEU A 89 12.99 -13.93 21.50
CA LEU A 89 13.59 -15.24 21.22
C LEU A 89 13.25 -15.69 19.80
N GLY A 90 14.16 -16.45 19.20
CA GLY A 90 13.97 -17.09 17.90
C GLY A 90 13.62 -18.57 18.06
N CYS A 91 12.60 -19.03 17.33
CA CYS A 91 12.06 -20.37 17.42
C CYS A 91 12.12 -21.10 16.08
N LYS A 92 12.33 -22.41 16.13
CA LYS A 92 12.19 -23.32 14.99
C LYS A 92 10.79 -23.93 15.04
N VAL A 93 9.99 -23.69 13.99
CA VAL A 93 8.63 -24.26 13.90
C VAL A 93 8.71 -25.73 13.52
N PHE A 94 7.88 -26.57 14.14
CA PHE A 94 7.79 -27.98 13.83
C PHE A 94 7.07 -28.20 12.50
N ASN A 95 7.76 -28.80 11.53
CA ASN A 95 7.20 -29.17 10.25
C ASN A 95 6.63 -30.58 10.32
N THR A 96 5.30 -30.66 10.38
CA THR A 96 4.58 -31.93 10.43
C THR A 96 4.89 -32.85 9.24
N LEU A 97 5.05 -32.30 8.03
CA LEU A 97 5.27 -33.11 6.82
C LEU A 97 6.65 -33.76 6.82
N LYS A 98 7.65 -33.06 7.38
CA LYS A 98 9.02 -33.57 7.55
C LYS A 98 9.23 -34.30 8.87
N ASN A 99 8.25 -34.21 9.78
CA ASN A 99 8.32 -34.70 11.15
C ASN A 99 9.59 -34.22 11.90
N ASP A 100 9.96 -32.95 11.67
CA ASP A 100 11.17 -32.34 12.23
C ASP A 100 11.00 -30.82 12.33
N PHE A 101 11.84 -30.16 13.14
CA PHE A 101 11.90 -28.71 13.24
C PHE A 101 12.56 -28.08 12.00
N ASN A 102 12.12 -26.87 11.64
CA ASN A 102 12.77 -26.09 10.60
C ASN A 102 14.26 -25.85 10.93
N PRO A 103 15.16 -25.82 9.93
CA PRO A 103 16.60 -25.71 10.18
C PRO A 103 17.03 -24.33 10.74
N PHE A 104 16.19 -23.30 10.58
CA PHE A 104 16.44 -21.93 11.02
C PHE A 104 15.28 -21.39 11.89
N ASN A 105 15.55 -20.29 12.60
CA ASN A 105 14.54 -19.63 13.43
C ASN A 105 13.51 -18.91 12.54
N SER A 106 12.37 -19.56 12.32
CA SER A 106 11.29 -19.11 11.45
C SER A 106 10.13 -18.44 12.21
N HIS A 107 10.23 -18.30 13.53
CA HIS A 107 9.19 -17.73 14.38
C HIS A 107 9.81 -16.87 15.49
N LEU A 108 9.17 -15.75 15.81
CA LEU A 108 9.59 -14.78 16.83
C LEU A 108 8.61 -14.85 17.99
N ILE A 109 9.10 -14.97 19.23
CA ILE A 109 8.29 -14.88 20.45
C ILE A 109 8.95 -13.94 21.47
N ASN A 110 8.22 -13.57 22.52
CA ASN A 110 8.77 -12.81 23.64
C ASN A 110 8.72 -13.64 24.94
N MET A 111 9.79 -13.59 25.72
CA MET A 111 9.83 -14.09 27.09
C MET A 111 9.74 -12.89 28.03
N VAL A 112 8.81 -12.90 28.99
CA VAL A 112 8.55 -11.80 29.93
C VAL A 112 8.86 -12.27 31.35
N GLU A 113 9.59 -11.46 32.11
CA GLU A 113 9.89 -11.72 33.52
C GLU A 113 8.97 -10.89 34.42
N ILE A 114 8.18 -11.57 35.26
CA ILE A 114 7.26 -10.94 36.22
C ILE A 114 7.52 -11.56 37.58
N GLU A 115 7.86 -10.74 38.58
CA GLU A 115 8.15 -11.20 39.95
C GLU A 115 9.17 -12.36 40.00
N GLY A 116 10.20 -12.28 39.16
CA GLY A 116 11.27 -13.29 39.05
C GLY A 116 10.88 -14.57 38.30
N LYS A 117 9.67 -14.65 37.74
CA LYS A 117 9.17 -15.81 36.99
C LYS A 117 9.15 -15.52 35.49
N PRO A 118 9.70 -16.41 34.65
CA PRO A 118 9.66 -16.27 33.20
C PRO A 118 8.37 -16.83 32.58
N TYR A 119 7.79 -16.08 31.66
CA TYR A 119 6.60 -16.44 30.88
C TYR A 119 6.85 -16.28 29.38
N ILE A 120 6.35 -17.20 28.56
CA ILE A 120 6.30 -17.03 27.11
C ILE A 120 5.04 -16.26 26.72
N ALA A 121 5.21 -15.18 25.97
CA ALA A 121 4.16 -14.41 25.31
C ALA A 121 4.35 -14.50 23.79
N ASP A 122 3.37 -15.09 23.12
CA ASP A 122 3.31 -15.26 21.66
C ASP A 122 1.90 -14.93 21.20
N VAL A 123 1.75 -13.81 20.52
CA VAL A 123 0.45 -13.30 20.05
C VAL A 123 0.16 -13.63 18.60
N SER A 124 0.97 -14.47 17.94
CA SER A 124 0.90 -14.61 16.47
C SER A 124 1.38 -15.95 15.90
N PHE A 125 1.09 -17.06 16.56
CA PHE A 125 1.17 -18.39 15.95
C PHE A 125 -0.07 -18.71 15.10
N GLY A 126 -1.24 -18.23 15.54
CA GLY A 126 -2.50 -18.33 14.80
C GLY A 126 -3.26 -19.66 14.96
N VAL A 127 -4.43 -19.71 14.31
CA VAL A 127 -5.33 -20.88 14.22
C VAL A 127 -5.57 -21.61 15.56
N SER A 128 -5.63 -22.94 15.56
CA SER A 128 -5.91 -23.77 16.73
C SER A 128 -4.79 -23.84 17.77
N CYS A 129 -3.61 -23.29 17.48
CA CYS A 129 -2.42 -23.39 18.34
C CYS A 129 -2.05 -22.05 18.99
N GLN A 130 -2.85 -21.01 18.78
CA GLN A 130 -2.66 -19.71 19.42
C GLN A 130 -2.91 -19.79 20.93
N ILE A 131 -1.92 -19.43 21.74
CA ILE A 131 -2.11 -19.21 23.18
C ILE A 131 -2.90 -17.91 23.40
N TRP A 132 -3.81 -17.89 24.37
CA TRP A 132 -4.58 -16.69 24.76
C TRP A 132 -3.97 -15.98 25.96
N HIS A 133 -3.19 -16.71 26.76
CA HIS A 133 -2.51 -16.20 27.93
C HIS A 133 -1.02 -16.60 27.91
N PRO A 134 -0.13 -15.77 28.48
CA PRO A 134 1.26 -16.15 28.64
C PRO A 134 1.42 -17.46 29.42
N LEU A 135 2.38 -18.28 29.00
CA LEU A 135 2.69 -19.58 29.60
C LEU A 135 3.87 -19.45 30.55
N GLU A 136 3.72 -19.84 31.81
CA GLU A 136 4.82 -19.89 32.77
C GLU A 136 5.82 -20.97 32.33
N MET A 137 7.12 -20.66 32.34
CA MET A 137 8.14 -21.61 31.90
C MET A 137 8.51 -22.61 33.00
N ILE A 138 7.63 -23.59 33.20
CA ILE A 138 7.85 -24.74 34.09
C ILE A 138 7.78 -26.01 33.23
N ALA A 139 8.88 -26.76 33.18
CA ALA A 139 8.97 -27.98 32.40
C ALA A 139 7.94 -29.03 32.87
N GLY A 140 7.19 -29.60 31.92
CA GLY A 140 6.19 -30.64 32.17
C GLY A 140 4.87 -30.15 32.79
N LYS A 141 4.74 -28.84 33.12
CA LYS A 141 3.50 -28.30 33.69
C LYS A 141 2.41 -28.18 32.63
N ASP A 142 1.26 -28.77 32.91
CA ASP A 142 0.04 -28.57 32.13
C ASP A 142 -0.57 -27.20 32.40
N GLN A 143 -0.83 -26.46 31.32
CA GLN A 143 -1.37 -25.10 31.34
C GLN A 143 -2.63 -25.03 30.48
N GLU A 144 -3.78 -25.24 31.13
CA GLU A 144 -5.09 -25.24 30.51
C GLU A 144 -5.49 -23.88 29.96
N GLN A 145 -5.94 -23.87 28.71
CA GLN A 145 -6.52 -22.71 28.03
C GLN A 145 -7.72 -23.14 27.18
N PRO A 146 -8.57 -22.21 26.71
CA PRO A 146 -9.74 -22.58 25.90
C PRO A 146 -9.43 -23.43 24.67
N ALA A 147 -8.29 -23.22 24.01
CA ALA A 147 -7.87 -24.02 22.85
C ALA A 147 -7.42 -25.46 23.20
N GLY A 148 -7.13 -25.75 24.47
CA GLY A 148 -6.58 -27.02 24.95
C GLY A 148 -5.46 -26.81 25.98
N THR A 149 -4.79 -27.91 26.33
CA THR A 149 -3.69 -27.92 27.30
C THR A 149 -2.37 -27.64 26.61
N PHE A 150 -1.64 -26.63 27.08
CA PHE A 150 -0.28 -26.35 26.62
C PHE A 150 0.75 -26.89 27.62
N ARG A 151 1.86 -27.43 27.11
CA ARG A 151 2.95 -27.95 27.93
C ARG A 151 4.29 -27.52 27.35
N LEU A 152 5.15 -26.97 28.20
CA LEU A 152 6.54 -26.69 27.87
C LEU A 152 7.39 -27.88 28.31
N LEU A 153 8.12 -28.47 27.39
CA LEU A 153 9.14 -29.49 27.67
C LEU A 153 10.51 -28.82 27.65
N ASN A 154 11.43 -29.28 28.49
CA ASN A 154 12.80 -28.82 28.50
C ASN A 154 13.72 -30.03 28.39
N ASP A 155 14.61 -30.00 27.41
CA ASP A 155 15.70 -30.94 27.25
C ASP A 155 17.00 -30.14 27.25
N SER A 156 17.61 -30.07 28.43
CA SER A 156 18.81 -29.27 28.68
C SER A 156 18.64 -27.80 28.25
N GLU A 157 19.23 -27.39 27.12
CA GLU A 157 19.21 -26.00 26.66
C GLU A 157 18.00 -25.66 25.77
N THR A 158 17.25 -26.67 25.32
CA THR A 158 16.14 -26.49 24.37
C THR A 158 14.79 -26.63 25.06
N TRP A 159 13.92 -25.65 24.84
CA TRP A 159 12.52 -25.70 25.22
C TRP A 159 11.67 -26.06 24.00
N THR A 160 10.65 -26.88 24.20
CA THR A 160 9.66 -27.25 23.17
C THR A 160 8.27 -26.97 23.68
N LEU A 161 7.45 -26.27 22.91
CA LEU A 161 6.04 -26.07 23.20
C LEU A 161 5.21 -27.13 22.47
N GLU A 162 4.34 -27.79 23.22
CA GLU A 162 3.34 -28.70 22.68
C GLU A 162 1.94 -28.29 23.14
N LYS A 163 0.95 -28.67 22.34
CA LYS A 163 -0.47 -28.49 22.63
C LYS A 163 -1.21 -29.81 22.50
N THR A 164 -1.95 -30.20 23.53
CA THR A 164 -2.96 -31.25 23.48
C THR A 164 -4.33 -30.59 23.31
N GLY A 165 -4.91 -30.74 22.12
CA GLY A 165 -6.24 -30.25 21.77
C GLY A 165 -7.34 -31.28 22.01
N ARG A 166 -8.46 -31.09 21.33
CA ARG A 166 -9.63 -31.96 21.37
C ARG A 166 -9.90 -32.57 19.99
N LYS A 167 -10.85 -33.51 19.92
CA LYS A 167 -11.21 -34.15 18.65
C LYS A 167 -11.90 -33.15 17.70
N PRO A 168 -11.44 -32.99 16.45
CA PRO A 168 -12.12 -32.13 15.49
C PRO A 168 -13.41 -32.78 14.96
N LEU A 169 -14.53 -32.06 15.03
CA LEU A 169 -15.83 -32.46 14.48
C LEU A 169 -16.21 -31.55 13.32
N VAL A 170 -15.92 -32.00 12.10
CA VAL A 170 -16.24 -31.27 10.86
C VAL A 170 -17.72 -31.45 10.53
N GLN A 171 -18.49 -30.36 10.60
CA GLN A 171 -19.94 -30.38 10.33
C GLN A 171 -20.24 -30.62 8.84
N ASN A 172 -19.47 -29.98 7.97
CA ASN A 172 -19.65 -30.12 6.52
C ASN A 172 -18.90 -31.35 5.99
N LYS A 173 -19.66 -32.39 5.62
CA LYS A 173 -19.10 -33.66 5.11
C LYS A 173 -18.19 -33.49 3.88
N ALA A 174 -18.37 -32.45 3.07
CA ALA A 174 -17.50 -32.17 1.93
C ALA A 174 -16.04 -31.90 2.36
N PHE A 175 -15.82 -31.45 3.59
CA PHE A 175 -14.51 -31.12 4.15
C PHE A 175 -13.98 -32.16 5.14
N ALA A 176 -14.65 -33.31 5.30
CA ALA A 176 -14.26 -34.34 6.28
C ALA A 176 -12.81 -34.87 6.09
N ASN A 177 -12.29 -34.76 4.86
CA ASN A 177 -10.93 -35.14 4.47
C ASN A 177 -10.06 -33.94 4.06
N SER A 178 -10.44 -32.72 4.44
CA SER A 178 -9.66 -31.52 4.15
C SER A 178 -8.27 -31.60 4.82
N SER A 179 -7.22 -31.25 4.07
CA SER A 179 -5.85 -31.16 4.59
C SER A 179 -5.66 -30.03 5.60
N LEU A 180 -6.64 -29.13 5.75
CA LEU A 180 -6.66 -28.08 6.77
C LEU A 180 -7.12 -28.59 8.14
N VAL A 181 -7.70 -29.80 8.21
CA VAL A 181 -8.17 -30.39 9.46
C VAL A 181 -7.13 -31.37 9.99
N ASP A 182 -6.37 -30.92 10.98
CA ASP A 182 -5.39 -31.75 11.66
C ASP A 182 -6.05 -32.58 12.77
N LYS A 183 -6.11 -33.90 12.53
CA LYS A 183 -6.76 -34.89 13.41
C LYS A 183 -5.89 -35.30 14.60
N ARG A 184 -4.62 -34.88 14.67
CA ARG A 184 -3.76 -35.18 15.81
C ARG A 184 -4.20 -34.36 17.02
N VAL A 185 -4.40 -35.05 18.12
CA VAL A 185 -4.80 -34.44 19.39
C VAL A 185 -3.63 -33.66 19.98
N THR A 186 -2.46 -34.28 20.10
CA THR A 186 -1.23 -33.61 20.55
C THR A 186 -0.40 -33.15 19.35
N LYS A 187 0.06 -31.90 19.41
CA LYS A 187 0.81 -31.21 18.37
C LYS A 187 2.05 -30.54 18.96
N THR A 188 3.22 -30.92 18.49
CA THR A 188 4.45 -30.17 18.71
C THR A 188 4.40 -28.89 17.88
N MET A 189 4.65 -27.73 18.50
CA MET A 189 4.50 -26.42 17.85
C MET A 189 5.83 -25.84 17.38
N TYR A 190 6.70 -25.50 18.33
CA TYR A 190 8.01 -24.91 18.04
C TYR A 190 8.98 -25.18 19.19
N SER A 191 10.28 -25.13 18.86
CA SER A 191 11.37 -25.21 19.84
C SER A 191 12.21 -23.94 19.84
N PHE A 192 12.81 -23.63 20.99
CA PHE A 192 13.61 -22.42 21.17
C PHE A 192 14.66 -22.60 22.27
N MET A 193 15.69 -21.76 22.22
CA MET A 193 16.70 -21.61 23.26
C MET A 193 16.57 -20.22 23.89
N LEU A 194 17.10 -20.02 25.09
CA LEU A 194 17.02 -18.74 25.81
C LEU A 194 18.10 -17.75 25.36
N ILE A 195 18.34 -17.68 24.05
CA ILE A 195 19.32 -16.78 23.44
C ILE A 195 18.59 -15.53 22.95
N PRO A 196 18.87 -14.34 23.52
CA PRO A 196 18.27 -13.08 23.07
C PRO A 196 18.53 -12.83 21.59
N ARG A 197 17.48 -12.40 20.86
CA ARG A 197 17.56 -12.03 19.44
C ARG A 197 17.11 -10.60 19.24
N GLY A 198 17.87 -9.88 18.41
CA GLY A 198 17.47 -8.59 17.87
C GLY A 198 16.71 -8.75 16.55
N VAL A 199 16.20 -7.62 16.04
CA VAL A 199 15.52 -7.55 14.74
C VAL A 199 16.37 -8.11 13.61
N ASP A 200 17.67 -7.79 13.58
CA ASP A 200 18.61 -8.21 12.54
C ASP A 200 18.67 -9.73 12.35
N HIS A 201 18.44 -10.49 13.42
CA HIS A 201 18.42 -11.96 13.38
C HIS A 201 17.33 -12.50 12.44
N PHE A 202 16.24 -11.76 12.27
CA PHE A 202 15.07 -12.20 11.51
C PHE A 202 14.98 -11.59 10.10
N LEU A 203 15.88 -10.68 9.71
CA LEU A 203 15.81 -10.03 8.38
C LEU A 203 15.89 -11.05 7.24
N ASN A 204 16.89 -11.93 7.27
CA ASN A 204 17.06 -12.99 6.26
C ASN A 204 15.92 -14.01 6.32
N THR A 205 15.43 -14.34 7.52
CA THR A 205 14.28 -15.23 7.68
C THR A 205 13.03 -14.59 7.06
N CYS A 206 12.76 -13.32 7.32
CA CYS A 206 11.61 -12.61 6.73
C CYS A 206 11.70 -12.61 5.21
N GLU A 207 12.87 -12.30 4.65
CA GLU A 207 13.08 -12.33 3.20
C GLU A 207 12.82 -13.74 2.63
N TYR A 208 13.38 -14.78 3.25
CA TYR A 208 13.12 -16.17 2.84
C TYR A 208 11.63 -16.52 2.92
N LEU A 209 10.96 -16.18 4.02
CA LEU A 209 9.56 -16.54 4.24
C LEU A 209 8.61 -15.85 3.25
N GLN A 210 8.92 -14.65 2.77
CA GLN A 210 8.08 -13.94 1.79
C GLN A 210 8.45 -14.18 0.33
N THR A 211 9.63 -14.74 0.03
CA THR A 211 10.10 -14.92 -1.37
C THR A 211 10.29 -16.38 -1.79
N SER A 212 10.64 -17.27 -0.87
CA SER A 212 10.94 -18.66 -1.21
C SER A 212 9.68 -19.41 -1.66
N PRO A 213 9.70 -20.14 -2.79
CA PRO A 213 8.58 -20.98 -3.21
C PRO A 213 8.33 -22.17 -2.26
N GLU A 214 9.30 -22.50 -1.39
CA GLU A 214 9.16 -23.53 -0.36
C GLU A 214 8.49 -23.02 0.93
N SER A 215 8.35 -21.70 1.07
CA SER A 215 7.71 -21.10 2.24
C SER A 215 6.20 -21.38 2.25
N LEU A 216 5.66 -21.77 3.40
CA LEU A 216 4.21 -21.86 3.60
C LEU A 216 3.52 -20.54 3.25
N PHE A 217 4.19 -19.41 3.52
CA PHE A 217 3.61 -18.08 3.35
C PHE A 217 3.56 -17.60 1.90
N THR A 218 4.34 -18.20 0.99
CA THR A 218 4.19 -17.95 -0.46
C THR A 218 3.20 -18.95 -1.08
N GLN A 219 3.11 -20.17 -0.52
CA GLN A 219 2.22 -21.22 -1.02
C GLN A 219 0.75 -21.04 -0.61
N LYS A 220 0.48 -20.43 0.56
CA LYS A 220 -0.88 -20.27 1.08
C LYS A 220 -1.11 -18.85 1.58
N SER A 221 -2.21 -18.24 1.14
CA SER A 221 -2.76 -17.05 1.77
C SER A 221 -3.52 -17.48 3.03
N ILE A 222 -3.13 -16.94 4.18
CA ILE A 222 -3.64 -17.31 5.49
C ILE A 222 -4.05 -16.03 6.20
N CYS A 223 -5.26 -16.04 6.76
CA CYS A 223 -5.69 -15.05 7.75
C CYS A 223 -6.45 -15.79 8.84
N SER A 224 -6.08 -15.59 10.11
CA SER A 224 -6.80 -16.16 11.25
C SER A 224 -6.94 -15.16 12.38
N LEU A 225 -8.09 -15.19 13.06
CA LEU A 225 -8.37 -14.37 14.23
C LEU A 225 -9.06 -15.20 15.31
N GLN A 226 -8.63 -15.04 16.56
CA GLN A 226 -9.29 -15.69 17.69
C GLN A 226 -10.63 -15.02 17.99
N THR A 227 -11.62 -15.81 18.39
CA THR A 227 -12.93 -15.36 18.85
C THR A 227 -13.09 -15.67 20.35
N PRO A 228 -14.10 -15.13 21.04
CA PRO A 228 -14.33 -15.44 22.45
C PRO A 228 -14.49 -16.94 22.79
N ASN A 229 -14.85 -17.76 21.80
CA ASN A 229 -15.17 -19.18 21.94
C ASN A 229 -14.38 -20.08 20.97
N GLY A 230 -13.35 -19.57 20.29
CA GLY A 230 -12.77 -20.29 19.16
C GLY A 230 -11.84 -19.46 18.29
N PHE A 231 -11.84 -19.74 16.99
CA PHE A 231 -11.19 -18.90 15.99
C PHE A 231 -11.85 -18.99 14.63
N ARG A 232 -11.62 -17.99 13.79
CA ARG A 232 -11.97 -17.98 12.38
C ARG A 232 -10.68 -17.99 11.57
N ALA A 233 -10.67 -18.72 10.47
CA ALA A 233 -9.55 -18.73 9.54
C ALA A 233 -10.05 -18.78 8.09
N LEU A 234 -9.28 -18.13 7.22
CA LEU A 234 -9.44 -18.20 5.78
C LEU A 234 -8.08 -18.55 5.18
N ILE A 235 -8.02 -19.73 4.57
CA ILE A 235 -6.81 -20.28 3.99
C ILE A 235 -7.11 -20.61 2.52
N GLY A 236 -6.47 -19.87 1.60
CA GLY A 236 -6.91 -19.84 0.21
C GLY A 236 -8.38 -19.43 0.13
N TRP A 237 -9.21 -20.26 -0.51
CA TRP A 237 -10.65 -20.00 -0.66
C TRP A 237 -11.52 -20.66 0.41
N THR A 238 -10.91 -21.41 1.33
CA THR A 238 -11.64 -22.16 2.34
C THR A 238 -11.76 -21.35 3.64
N TYR A 239 -12.99 -20.96 3.98
CA TYR A 239 -13.31 -20.37 5.27
C TYR A 239 -13.62 -21.48 6.28
N SER A 240 -13.06 -21.36 7.48
CA SER A 240 -13.37 -22.20 8.63
C SER A 240 -13.66 -21.37 9.87
N GLU A 241 -14.70 -21.76 10.60
CA GLU A 241 -14.99 -21.27 11.94
C GLU A 241 -14.94 -22.45 12.90
N VAL A 242 -14.08 -22.35 13.91
CA VAL A 242 -13.86 -23.39 14.90
C VAL A 242 -14.37 -22.90 16.23
N THR A 243 -15.25 -23.66 16.85
CA THR A 243 -15.74 -23.42 18.22
C THR A 243 -15.12 -24.46 19.14
N PHE A 244 -14.47 -24.00 20.20
CA PHE A 244 -13.92 -24.86 21.25
C PHE A 244 -15.05 -25.38 22.14
N ASN A 245 -15.22 -26.70 22.23
CA ASN A 245 -16.24 -27.34 23.06
C ASN A 245 -15.61 -28.31 24.09
N PRO A 246 -15.09 -27.78 25.21
CA PRO A 246 -14.46 -28.61 26.23
C PRO A 246 -15.44 -29.56 26.92
N GLU A 247 -16.74 -29.27 26.93
CA GLU A 247 -17.76 -30.12 27.59
C GLU A 247 -17.95 -31.46 26.86
N GLU A 248 -17.80 -31.47 25.54
CA GLU A 248 -17.94 -32.69 24.70
C GLU A 248 -16.58 -33.26 24.25
N ASP A 249 -15.46 -32.78 24.81
CA ASP A 249 -14.09 -33.14 24.40
C ASP A 249 -13.86 -33.05 22.87
N ALA A 250 -14.47 -32.02 22.26
CA ALA A 250 -14.49 -31.82 20.82
C ALA A 250 -14.32 -30.35 20.43
N ASP A 251 -13.80 -30.10 19.22
CA ASP A 251 -13.83 -28.79 18.60
C ASP A 251 -14.73 -28.86 17.36
N ILE A 252 -15.78 -28.04 17.31
CA ILE A 252 -16.74 -28.02 16.22
C ILE A 252 -16.16 -27.17 15.09
N ILE A 253 -16.08 -27.73 13.88
CA ILE A 253 -15.49 -27.07 12.71
C ILE A 253 -16.55 -26.91 11.62
N GLU A 254 -16.92 -25.67 11.36
CA GLU A 254 -17.74 -25.29 10.21
C GLU A 254 -16.83 -24.85 9.07
N MET A 255 -17.01 -25.43 7.88
CA MET A 255 -16.19 -25.12 6.70
C MET A 255 -17.03 -24.89 5.46
N ARG A 256 -16.60 -23.93 4.64
CA ARG A 256 -17.19 -23.62 3.34
C ARG A 256 -16.16 -23.00 2.40
N GLU A 257 -16.37 -23.17 1.10
CA GLU A 257 -15.69 -22.36 0.09
C GLU A 257 -16.29 -20.95 0.06
N VAL A 258 -15.44 -19.95 -0.04
CA VAL A 258 -15.81 -18.56 -0.22
C VAL A 258 -15.94 -18.32 -1.73
N ALA A 259 -17.17 -18.19 -2.22
CA ALA A 259 -17.41 -17.76 -3.61
C ALA A 259 -16.96 -16.30 -3.80
N ASP A 260 -16.60 -15.93 -5.04
CA ASP A 260 -16.12 -14.58 -5.46
C ASP A 260 -17.00 -13.38 -5.03
N LYS A 261 -18.18 -13.60 -4.45
CA LYS A 261 -19.16 -12.57 -4.07
C LYS A 261 -19.61 -12.73 -2.62
N LEU A 262 -18.84 -12.24 -1.67
CA LEU A 262 -19.30 -12.06 -0.30
C LEU A 262 -19.04 -10.63 0.16
N LYS A 263 -20.12 -9.85 0.29
CA LYS A 263 -20.11 -8.42 0.67
C LYS A 263 -20.26 -8.17 2.18
N SER A 264 -20.35 -9.21 3.01
CA SER A 264 -20.60 -9.02 4.44
C SER A 264 -20.12 -10.20 5.26
N PHE A 265 -18.93 -10.08 5.84
CA PHE A 265 -18.55 -10.83 7.02
C PHE A 265 -17.90 -9.89 8.03
N ASP A 266 -18.08 -10.19 9.33
CA ASP A 266 -17.51 -9.46 10.45
C ASP A 266 -16.02 -9.13 10.27
N GLY A 267 -15.61 -8.00 10.87
CA GLY A 267 -14.35 -7.26 10.69
C GLY A 267 -13.03 -8.04 10.61
N ALA A 268 -12.98 -9.31 11.03
CA ALA A 268 -11.84 -10.21 10.92
C ALA A 268 -11.67 -10.82 9.52
N VAL A 269 -12.77 -11.28 8.93
CA VAL A 269 -12.82 -11.87 7.58
C VAL A 269 -12.86 -10.77 6.53
N CYS A 270 -13.30 -9.58 6.94
CA CYS A 270 -13.06 -8.36 6.19
C CYS A 270 -11.58 -8.22 5.83
N ALA A 271 -10.56 -8.62 6.61
CA ALA A 271 -9.18 -8.51 6.11
C ALA A 271 -8.91 -9.34 4.84
N PHE A 272 -9.59 -10.47 4.64
CA PHE A 272 -9.47 -11.30 3.44
C PHE A 272 -10.38 -10.84 2.29
N ILE A 273 -11.57 -10.30 2.61
CA ILE A 273 -12.51 -9.72 1.62
C ILE A 273 -12.12 -8.28 1.24
N LEU A 274 -11.42 -7.56 2.12
CA LEU A 274 -10.84 -6.22 1.91
C LEU A 274 -9.56 -6.32 1.08
N CYS A 275 -8.85 -7.44 1.07
CA CYS A 275 -7.85 -7.68 0.02
C CYS A 275 -8.46 -7.74 -1.39
N ARG A 276 -9.80 -7.77 -1.52
CA ARG A 276 -10.53 -7.61 -2.78
C ARG A 276 -11.48 -6.41 -2.86
N ASN A 277 -11.36 -5.40 -1.99
CA ASN A 277 -11.75 -3.99 -2.27
C ASN A 277 -11.36 -3.05 -1.11
N ILE A 278 -10.07 -2.95 -0.82
CA ILE A 278 -9.50 -1.77 -0.15
C ILE A 278 -9.75 -0.53 -1.01
N MET A 279 -9.78 -0.72 -2.33
CA MET A 279 -10.01 0.29 -3.35
C MET A 279 -11.29 -0.06 -4.10
N ASP A 280 -12.21 0.88 -4.25
CA ASP A 280 -13.48 0.72 -4.95
C ASP A 280 -13.49 1.62 -6.20
N LEU A 281 -13.65 1.00 -7.37
CA LEU A 281 -13.74 1.76 -8.62
C LEU A 281 -14.88 2.79 -8.60
N GLN A 282 -15.96 2.55 -7.85
CA GLN A 282 -17.06 3.51 -7.69
C GLN A 282 -16.67 4.72 -6.83
N GLU A 283 -15.82 4.56 -5.82
CA GLU A 283 -15.24 5.69 -5.08
C GLU A 283 -14.35 6.54 -6.00
N TYR A 284 -13.52 5.90 -6.83
CA TYR A 284 -12.74 6.60 -7.85
C TYR A 284 -13.63 7.36 -8.83
N PHE A 285 -14.71 6.73 -9.34
CA PHE A 285 -15.64 7.42 -10.23
C PHE A 285 -16.33 8.61 -9.56
N ARG A 286 -16.71 8.51 -8.28
CA ARG A 286 -17.19 9.66 -7.51
C ARG A 286 -16.13 10.75 -7.41
N ARG A 287 -14.87 10.39 -7.17
CA ARG A 287 -13.73 11.33 -7.08
C ARG A 287 -13.53 12.14 -8.35
N ILE A 288 -13.74 11.53 -9.52
CA ILE A 288 -13.58 12.20 -10.82
C ILE A 288 -14.90 12.70 -11.43
N GLY A 289 -16.04 12.46 -10.78
CA GLY A 289 -17.37 12.84 -11.28
C GLY A 289 -17.89 11.98 -12.44
N PHE A 290 -17.37 10.77 -12.65
CA PHE A 290 -17.86 9.86 -13.69
C PHE A 290 -19.15 9.16 -13.27
N SER A 291 -20.18 9.21 -14.12
CA SER A 291 -21.49 8.57 -13.91
C SER A 291 -21.93 7.69 -15.08
N GLY A 292 -21.03 7.43 -16.04
CA GLY A 292 -21.30 6.66 -17.25
C GLY A 292 -21.28 5.13 -17.04
N VAL A 293 -21.63 4.40 -18.10
CA VAL A 293 -21.52 2.93 -18.13
C VAL A 293 -20.10 2.54 -18.56
N TYR A 294 -19.49 1.60 -17.85
CA TYR A 294 -18.10 1.17 -18.09
C TYR A 294 -17.97 -0.36 -18.27
N LYS A 295 -19.09 -1.07 -18.49
CA LYS A 295 -19.10 -2.54 -18.59
C LYS A 295 -18.38 -3.10 -19.82
N LYS A 296 -17.98 -2.24 -20.76
CA LYS A 296 -17.24 -2.60 -21.97
C LYS A 296 -16.02 -1.69 -22.09
N PRO A 297 -14.82 -2.24 -22.34
CA PRO A 297 -13.61 -1.45 -22.57
C PRO A 297 -13.65 -0.87 -24.00
N ASP A 298 -14.20 0.34 -24.14
CA ASP A 298 -14.30 1.05 -25.41
C ASP A 298 -13.64 2.44 -25.36
N LEU A 299 -13.25 2.95 -26.52
CA LEU A 299 -12.50 4.20 -26.61
C LEU A 299 -13.30 5.39 -26.07
N ALA A 300 -14.62 5.41 -26.25
CA ALA A 300 -15.47 6.51 -25.78
C ALA A 300 -15.46 6.61 -24.25
N THR A 301 -15.59 5.47 -23.56
CA THR A 301 -15.52 5.41 -22.11
C THR A 301 -14.13 5.79 -21.60
N LEU A 302 -13.07 5.28 -22.24
CA LEU A 302 -11.69 5.64 -21.89
C LEU A 302 -11.43 7.13 -22.03
N HIS A 303 -11.90 7.74 -23.12
CA HIS A 303 -11.79 9.17 -23.39
C HIS A 303 -12.44 10.00 -22.29
N THR A 304 -13.69 9.69 -21.91
CA THR A 304 -14.41 10.40 -20.85
C THR A 304 -13.73 10.23 -19.49
N VAL A 305 -13.30 9.01 -19.12
CA VAL A 305 -12.65 8.77 -17.83
C VAL A 305 -11.29 9.46 -17.74
N HIS A 306 -10.52 9.46 -18.83
CA HIS A 306 -9.23 10.15 -18.93
C HIS A 306 -9.40 11.67 -18.75
N GLU A 307 -10.33 12.27 -19.49
CA GLU A 307 -10.64 13.71 -19.43
C GLU A 307 -11.08 14.12 -18.01
N LEU A 308 -12.03 13.38 -17.43
CA LEU A 308 -12.51 13.65 -16.07
C LEU A 308 -11.41 13.50 -15.03
N HIS A 309 -10.47 12.56 -15.19
CA HIS A 309 -9.34 12.41 -14.28
C HIS A 309 -8.46 13.66 -14.30
N VAL A 310 -7.99 14.11 -15.46
CA VAL A 310 -7.08 15.26 -15.56
C VAL A 310 -7.71 16.57 -15.12
N MET A 311 -9.04 16.67 -15.16
CA MET A 311 -9.82 17.81 -14.66
C MET A 311 -10.14 17.73 -13.16
N SER A 312 -10.00 16.56 -12.54
CA SER A 312 -10.41 16.34 -11.14
C SER A 312 -9.24 16.07 -10.20
N VAL A 313 -8.20 15.40 -10.68
CA VAL A 313 -7.03 14.98 -9.88
C VAL A 313 -5.84 15.87 -10.23
N PRO A 314 -5.35 16.70 -9.29
CA PRO A 314 -4.18 17.52 -9.54
C PRO A 314 -2.91 16.69 -9.80
N PHE A 315 -2.07 17.15 -10.72
CA PHE A 315 -0.65 16.81 -10.74
C PHE A 315 0.06 17.61 -9.67
N GLU A 316 0.63 16.96 -8.66
CA GLU A 316 1.25 17.65 -7.52
C GLU A 316 2.35 16.85 -6.84
N ASN A 317 3.30 17.56 -6.22
CA ASN A 317 4.39 16.99 -5.42
C ASN A 317 4.47 17.58 -4.00
N LEU A 318 3.36 18.13 -3.49
CA LEU A 318 3.30 18.88 -2.24
C LEU A 318 3.68 18.04 -1.03
N SER A 319 3.46 16.73 -1.07
CA SER A 319 3.89 15.82 0.00
C SER A 319 5.38 15.96 0.34
N ILE A 320 6.26 16.07 -0.67
CA ILE A 320 7.71 16.30 -0.46
C ILE A 320 7.95 17.57 0.36
N HIS A 321 7.22 18.63 0.03
CA HIS A 321 7.33 19.98 0.62
C HIS A 321 6.58 20.11 1.96
N CYS A 322 5.86 19.06 2.35
CA CYS A 322 5.19 18.88 3.63
C CYS A 322 5.96 17.94 4.57
N GLY A 323 7.13 17.43 4.15
CA GLY A 323 7.92 16.44 4.91
C GLY A 323 7.36 15.02 4.85
N GLU A 324 6.48 14.74 3.90
CA GLU A 324 5.91 13.42 3.62
C GLU A 324 6.71 12.73 2.50
N GLN A 325 6.71 11.39 2.48
CA GLN A 325 7.29 10.62 1.39
C GLN A 325 6.21 10.21 0.39
N ASN A 326 6.51 10.34 -0.91
CA ASN A 326 5.69 9.70 -1.94
C ASN A 326 6.03 8.20 -1.98
N THR A 327 5.07 7.39 -2.40
CA THR A 327 5.19 5.92 -2.43
C THR A 327 4.67 5.37 -3.74
N MET A 328 5.16 4.18 -4.11
CA MET A 328 4.61 3.37 -5.21
C MET A 328 3.59 2.35 -4.70
N ASN A 329 3.20 2.41 -3.41
CA ASN A 329 2.15 1.57 -2.86
C ASN A 329 0.78 2.07 -3.32
N LEU A 330 0.14 1.31 -4.21
CA LEU A 330 -1.13 1.65 -4.83
C LEU A 330 -2.27 1.92 -3.82
N GLN A 331 -2.31 1.22 -2.68
CA GLN A 331 -3.32 1.47 -1.66
C GLN A 331 -3.14 2.83 -0.99
N ILE A 332 -1.91 3.21 -0.66
CA ILE A 332 -1.62 4.53 -0.06
C ILE A 332 -1.92 5.63 -1.08
N ILE A 333 -1.56 5.41 -2.35
CA ILE A 333 -1.89 6.32 -3.45
C ILE A 333 -3.40 6.50 -3.58
N TYR A 334 -4.16 5.40 -3.55
CA TYR A 334 -5.61 5.44 -3.62
C TYR A 334 -6.21 6.21 -2.44
N GLU A 335 -5.74 5.97 -1.21
CA GLU A 335 -6.20 6.70 -0.03
C GLU A 335 -5.93 8.21 -0.16
N LYS A 336 -4.71 8.57 -0.59
CA LYS A 336 -4.29 9.96 -0.87
C LYS A 336 -5.19 10.60 -1.94
N ILE A 337 -5.26 10.03 -3.14
CA ILE A 337 -5.90 10.66 -4.30
C ILE A 337 -7.44 10.59 -4.22
N VAL A 338 -7.98 9.41 -3.88
CA VAL A 338 -9.42 9.14 -3.96
C VAL A 338 -10.15 9.56 -2.70
N ARG A 339 -9.67 9.18 -1.51
CA ARG A 339 -10.39 9.43 -0.25
C ARG A 339 -10.04 10.77 0.39
N ASN A 340 -8.76 11.15 0.34
CA ASN A 340 -8.28 12.43 0.89
C ASN A 340 -8.32 13.58 -0.14
N CYS A 341 -8.90 13.34 -1.32
CA CYS A 341 -9.03 14.34 -2.40
C CYS A 341 -7.72 15.03 -2.80
N ARG A 342 -6.56 14.40 -2.58
CA ARG A 342 -5.27 14.94 -3.03
C ARG A 342 -5.05 14.68 -4.51
N GLY A 343 -3.91 15.17 -5.00
CA GLY A 343 -3.35 14.78 -6.28
C GLY A 343 -2.20 13.79 -6.11
N GLY A 344 -1.43 13.62 -7.16
CA GLY A 344 -0.17 12.87 -7.14
C GLY A 344 0.68 13.24 -8.34
N TRP A 345 1.98 13.01 -8.24
CA TRP A 345 2.87 13.13 -9.38
C TRP A 345 2.71 11.93 -10.34
N CYS A 346 3.49 11.91 -11.43
CA CYS A 346 3.30 10.94 -12.51
C CYS A 346 3.29 9.47 -12.04
N CYS A 347 4.23 9.09 -11.17
CA CYS A 347 4.35 7.73 -10.67
C CYS A 347 3.17 7.29 -9.78
N GLU A 348 2.50 8.22 -9.09
CA GLU A 348 1.33 7.91 -8.27
C GLU A 348 0.06 7.88 -9.13
N SER A 349 -0.21 8.96 -9.85
CA SER A 349 -1.46 9.15 -10.59
C SER A 349 -1.58 8.21 -11.78
N ASN A 350 -0.50 7.99 -12.56
CA ASN A 350 -0.55 7.04 -13.68
C ASN A 350 -0.55 5.58 -13.20
N LEU A 351 0.00 5.27 -12.01
CA LEU A 351 -0.14 3.94 -11.40
C LEU A 351 -1.57 3.69 -10.93
N LEU A 352 -2.20 4.69 -10.29
CA LEU A 352 -3.63 4.63 -9.96
C LEU A 352 -4.48 4.47 -11.22
N PHE A 353 -4.16 5.20 -12.29
CA PHE A 353 -4.89 5.08 -13.55
C PHE A 353 -4.70 3.71 -14.22
N SER A 354 -3.51 3.12 -14.11
CA SER A 354 -3.25 1.74 -14.55
C SER A 354 -4.15 0.74 -13.81
N TRP A 355 -4.36 0.93 -12.51
CA TRP A 355 -5.35 0.17 -11.74
C TRP A 355 -6.78 0.38 -12.26
N VAL A 356 -7.19 1.62 -12.53
CA VAL A 356 -8.52 1.93 -13.10
C VAL A 356 -8.73 1.23 -14.44
N LEU A 357 -7.74 1.26 -15.33
CA LEU A 357 -7.77 0.57 -16.63
C LEU A 357 -8.01 -0.94 -16.44
N ARG A 358 -7.29 -1.55 -15.50
CA ARG A 358 -7.46 -2.96 -15.13
C ARG A 358 -8.88 -3.26 -14.66
N GLU A 359 -9.40 -2.48 -13.72
CA GLU A 359 -10.74 -2.70 -13.13
C GLU A 359 -11.87 -2.44 -14.13
N MET A 360 -11.65 -1.57 -15.12
CA MET A 360 -12.56 -1.35 -16.24
C MET A 360 -12.43 -2.42 -17.35
N GLY A 361 -11.48 -3.35 -17.23
CA GLY A 361 -11.31 -4.47 -18.16
C GLY A 361 -10.51 -4.16 -19.42
N TYR A 362 -9.74 -3.07 -19.44
CA TYR A 362 -8.82 -2.79 -20.54
C TYR A 362 -7.58 -3.68 -20.47
N LYS A 363 -7.09 -4.11 -21.63
CA LYS A 363 -5.74 -4.67 -21.75
C LYS A 363 -4.77 -3.50 -21.87
N TYR A 364 -3.82 -3.40 -20.94
CA TYR A 364 -2.83 -2.33 -20.92
C TYR A 364 -1.43 -2.83 -20.61
N THR A 365 -0.42 -2.00 -20.86
CA THR A 365 0.99 -2.23 -20.57
C THR A 365 1.60 -0.94 -20.03
N MET A 366 2.27 -0.99 -18.88
CA MET A 366 2.99 0.17 -18.36
C MET A 366 4.30 0.36 -19.13
N LEU A 367 4.61 1.61 -19.50
CA LEU A 367 5.82 1.98 -20.22
C LEU A 367 6.62 3.03 -19.44
N GLY A 368 7.94 2.97 -19.57
CA GLY A 368 8.87 3.95 -19.02
C GLY A 368 9.24 5.00 -20.07
N CYS A 369 9.16 6.26 -19.70
CA CYS A 369 9.45 7.39 -20.58
C CYS A 369 10.61 8.22 -20.06
N LYS A 370 11.42 8.71 -20.99
CA LYS A 370 12.44 9.74 -20.75
C LYS A 370 11.85 11.10 -21.03
N VAL A 371 11.81 11.97 -20.01
CA VAL A 371 11.23 13.31 -20.14
C VAL A 371 12.24 14.24 -20.81
N TYR A 372 11.77 15.06 -21.75
CA TYR A 372 12.61 16.04 -22.42
C TYR A 372 12.84 17.26 -21.52
N ASN A 373 14.10 17.62 -21.32
CA ASN A 373 14.48 18.82 -20.59
C ASN A 373 14.80 19.95 -21.58
N LEU A 374 13.90 20.93 -21.70
CA LEU A 374 14.06 22.07 -22.61
C LEU A 374 15.30 22.93 -22.31
N VAL A 375 15.75 22.98 -21.06
CA VAL A 375 16.93 23.78 -20.67
C VAL A 375 18.22 23.09 -21.12
N LYS A 376 18.30 21.77 -20.91
CA LYS A 376 19.46 20.96 -21.31
C LYS A 376 19.41 20.55 -22.78
N ASN A 377 18.26 20.74 -23.43
CA ASN A 377 17.97 20.31 -24.81
C ASN A 377 18.27 18.81 -24.99
N ASP A 378 17.93 18.00 -23.99
CA ASP A 378 18.25 16.57 -23.92
C ASP A 378 17.17 15.79 -23.15
N LEU A 379 17.12 14.48 -23.36
CA LEU A 379 16.25 13.55 -22.64
C LEU A 379 16.84 13.20 -21.26
N SER A 380 15.98 12.88 -20.30
CA SER A 380 16.42 12.33 -19.01
C SER A 380 17.26 11.05 -19.21
N HIS A 381 18.26 10.86 -18.36
CA HIS A 381 19.16 9.69 -18.47
C HIS A 381 18.41 8.37 -18.27
N SER A 382 17.43 8.35 -17.38
CA SER A 382 16.59 7.19 -17.03
C SER A 382 15.11 7.42 -17.36
N ASP A 383 14.35 6.32 -17.35
CA ASP A 383 12.89 6.34 -17.48
C ASP A 383 12.31 6.98 -16.20
N SER A 384 12.00 8.29 -16.26
CA SER A 384 11.55 9.09 -15.11
C SER A 384 10.04 9.35 -15.10
N HIS A 385 9.31 8.84 -16.08
CA HIS A 385 7.87 9.07 -16.23
C HIS A 385 7.16 7.77 -16.63
N LEU A 386 6.02 7.49 -15.99
CA LEU A 386 5.22 6.29 -16.20
C LEU A 386 4.00 6.65 -17.06
N ILE A 387 3.73 5.89 -18.12
CA ILE A 387 2.49 5.96 -18.91
C ILE A 387 1.91 4.56 -19.12
N SER A 388 0.70 4.48 -19.65
CA SER A 388 0.09 3.20 -20.06
C SER A 388 -0.20 3.16 -21.56
N LEU A 389 0.08 2.01 -22.18
CA LEU A 389 -0.32 1.65 -23.54
C LEU A 389 -1.56 0.76 -23.46
N VAL A 390 -2.67 1.18 -24.05
CA VAL A 390 -3.97 0.49 -23.98
C VAL A 390 -4.34 -0.09 -25.36
N GLU A 391 -4.74 -1.35 -25.38
CA GLU A 391 -5.21 -2.04 -26.59
C GLU A 391 -6.75 -2.06 -26.65
N ILE A 392 -7.33 -1.52 -27.73
CA ILE A 392 -8.77 -1.53 -27.98
C ILE A 392 -9.01 -1.96 -29.44
N LYS A 393 -9.67 -3.10 -29.64
CA LYS A 393 -10.00 -3.64 -30.99
C LYS A 393 -8.78 -3.63 -31.94
N SER A 394 -7.63 -4.10 -31.45
CA SER A 394 -6.35 -4.17 -32.17
C SER A 394 -5.68 -2.83 -32.50
N LYS A 395 -6.23 -1.70 -32.04
CA LYS A 395 -5.55 -0.40 -32.02
C LYS A 395 -4.91 -0.14 -30.67
N HIS A 396 -3.84 0.64 -30.66
CA HIS A 396 -3.10 0.99 -29.47
C HIS A 396 -3.19 2.48 -29.18
N TYR A 397 -3.33 2.84 -27.91
CA TYR A 397 -3.43 4.22 -27.44
C TYR A 397 -2.50 4.44 -26.26
N ILE A 398 -1.81 5.57 -26.19
CA ILE A 398 -1.15 5.97 -24.93
C ILE A 398 -2.12 6.75 -24.06
N THR A 399 -2.05 6.51 -22.76
CA THR A 399 -2.75 7.25 -21.72
C THR A 399 -1.74 7.78 -20.72
N ASP A 400 -1.86 9.06 -20.41
CA ASP A 400 -1.04 9.76 -19.44
C ASP A 400 -1.90 10.83 -18.79
N VAL A 401 -2.23 10.65 -17.51
CA VAL A 401 -3.12 11.53 -16.78
C VAL A 401 -2.37 12.48 -15.82
N SER A 402 -1.04 12.52 -15.90
CA SER A 402 -0.26 13.20 -14.87
C SER A 402 1.11 13.72 -15.35
N PHE A 403 1.10 14.42 -16.48
CA PHE A 403 2.20 15.30 -16.90
C PHE A 403 1.99 16.74 -16.39
N GLY A 404 0.74 17.19 -16.35
CA GLY A 404 0.34 18.50 -15.82
C GLY A 404 0.56 19.68 -16.78
N VAL A 405 0.17 20.88 -16.30
CA VAL A 405 0.32 22.17 -16.99
C VAL A 405 -0.15 22.15 -18.45
N GLY A 406 0.49 22.89 -19.35
CA GLY A 406 0.09 23.00 -20.75
C GLY A 406 0.35 21.73 -21.57
N ASP A 407 1.22 20.82 -21.14
CA ASP A 407 1.65 19.67 -21.94
C ASP A 407 0.83 18.40 -21.65
N GLN A 408 -0.16 18.49 -20.76
CA GLN A 408 -1.08 17.41 -20.43
C GLN A 408 -2.02 17.09 -21.61
N ILE A 409 -2.00 15.82 -22.07
CA ILE A 409 -3.03 15.30 -22.97
C ILE A 409 -4.36 15.16 -22.22
N TRP A 410 -5.47 15.55 -22.82
CA TRP A 410 -6.81 15.41 -22.24
C TRP A 410 -7.44 14.08 -22.62
N HIS A 411 -7.05 13.53 -23.76
CA HIS A 411 -7.58 12.29 -24.33
C HIS A 411 -6.45 11.32 -24.68
N PRO A 412 -6.71 10.00 -24.67
CA PRO A 412 -5.75 9.02 -25.15
C PRO A 412 -5.32 9.30 -26.58
N LEU A 413 -4.03 9.19 -26.88
CA LEU A 413 -3.49 9.39 -28.23
C LEU A 413 -3.33 8.05 -28.93
N GLU A 414 -3.85 7.92 -30.16
CA GLU A 414 -3.66 6.71 -30.96
C GLU A 414 -2.19 6.59 -31.39
N MET A 415 -1.64 5.38 -31.33
CA MET A 415 -0.27 5.07 -31.71
C MET A 415 -0.10 5.05 -33.24
N VAL A 416 -0.23 6.22 -33.87
CA VAL A 416 -0.02 6.43 -35.30
C VAL A 416 1.11 7.42 -35.50
N ALA A 417 2.10 7.02 -36.30
CA ALA A 417 3.31 7.79 -36.50
C ALA A 417 3.04 9.02 -37.38
N ASN A 418 3.50 10.17 -36.93
CA ASN A 418 3.50 11.44 -37.64
C ASN A 418 2.12 12.02 -37.98
N GLU A 419 1.05 11.55 -37.33
CA GLU A 419 -0.29 12.10 -37.49
C GLU A 419 -0.63 13.13 -36.42
N ASP A 420 -1.24 14.23 -36.86
CA ASP A 420 -1.72 15.31 -36.00
C ASP A 420 -2.97 14.87 -35.22
N GLN A 421 -2.89 14.94 -33.90
CA GLN A 421 -3.97 14.61 -32.99
C GLN A 421 -4.33 15.86 -32.20
N GLU A 422 -5.33 16.60 -32.71
CA GLU A 422 -5.74 17.87 -32.14
C GLU A 422 -6.51 17.69 -30.81
N GLN A 423 -6.14 18.49 -29.81
CA GLN A 423 -6.80 18.58 -28.51
C GLN A 423 -6.93 20.05 -28.08
N PRO A 424 -7.70 20.37 -27.02
CA PRO A 424 -7.87 21.76 -26.57
C PRO A 424 -6.55 22.49 -26.29
N ALA A 425 -5.56 21.79 -25.71
CA ALA A 425 -4.25 22.35 -25.37
C ALA A 425 -3.33 22.62 -26.59
N GLY A 426 -3.64 22.06 -27.77
CA GLY A 426 -2.80 22.15 -28.97
C GLY A 426 -2.83 20.87 -29.79
N ILE A 427 -1.89 20.77 -30.74
CA ILE A 427 -1.75 19.59 -31.61
C ILE A 427 -0.67 18.69 -31.03
N PHE A 428 -1.00 17.43 -30.79
CA PHE A 428 -0.04 16.41 -30.37
C PHE A 428 0.33 15.53 -31.56
N ARG A 429 1.59 15.07 -31.61
CA ARG A 429 2.06 14.14 -32.64
C ARG A 429 3.00 13.12 -32.02
N LEU A 430 2.85 11.86 -32.43
CA LEU A 430 3.75 10.78 -32.07
C LEU A 430 4.72 10.54 -33.21
N LEU A 431 5.98 10.90 -33.01
CA LEU A 431 7.06 10.60 -33.93
C LEU A 431 7.60 9.19 -33.65
N ASN A 432 7.99 8.46 -34.69
CA ASN A 432 8.60 7.14 -34.56
C ASN A 432 9.83 7.04 -35.47
N ASP A 433 10.99 6.76 -34.88
CA ASP A 433 12.27 6.58 -35.59
C ASP A 433 12.63 5.11 -35.86
N GLY A 434 11.70 4.19 -35.57
CA GLY A 434 11.82 2.74 -35.74
C GLY A 434 11.84 2.00 -34.40
N GLU A 435 12.62 2.49 -33.43
CA GLU A 435 12.73 1.88 -32.09
C GLU A 435 12.02 2.72 -31.03
N ARG A 436 12.09 4.05 -31.14
CA ARG A 436 11.63 5.00 -30.13
C ARG A 436 10.45 5.82 -30.65
N TRP A 437 9.48 5.97 -29.77
CA TRP A 437 8.38 6.91 -29.93
C TRP A 437 8.68 8.20 -29.17
N THR A 438 8.40 9.34 -29.78
CA THR A 438 8.53 10.65 -29.14
C THR A 438 7.21 11.40 -29.26
N LEU A 439 6.65 11.81 -28.13
CA LEU A 439 5.50 12.70 -28.10
C LEU A 439 5.99 14.13 -28.24
N GLU A 440 5.51 14.85 -29.24
CA GLU A 440 5.67 16.29 -29.38
C GLU A 440 4.32 16.99 -29.30
N LYS A 441 4.37 18.27 -28.93
CA LYS A 441 3.22 19.17 -28.93
C LYS A 441 3.56 20.45 -29.67
N THR A 442 2.63 20.88 -30.51
CA THR A 442 2.55 22.24 -31.05
C THR A 442 1.48 23.03 -30.29
N GLY A 443 1.94 23.96 -29.45
CA GLY A 443 1.09 24.91 -28.71
C GLY A 443 0.76 26.19 -29.49
N ARG A 444 0.00 27.09 -28.85
CA ARG A 444 -0.38 28.40 -29.40
C ARG A 444 0.46 29.53 -28.82
N LYS A 445 0.34 30.73 -29.40
CA LYS A 445 1.11 31.90 -28.95
C LYS A 445 0.67 32.32 -27.54
N PRO A 446 1.57 32.37 -26.56
CA PRO A 446 1.21 32.82 -25.21
C PRO A 446 0.96 34.34 -25.21
N LEU A 447 -0.16 34.77 -24.61
CA LEU A 447 -0.47 36.18 -24.36
C LEU A 447 -0.54 36.45 -22.85
N ILE A 448 0.48 37.14 -22.33
CA ILE A 448 0.53 37.60 -20.94
C ILE A 448 -0.03 39.03 -20.87
N ARG A 449 -1.17 39.22 -20.21
CA ARG A 449 -1.79 40.55 -20.05
C ARG A 449 -1.20 41.38 -18.90
N ASN A 450 -0.49 40.74 -17.97
CA ASN A 450 0.12 41.41 -16.83
C ASN A 450 1.54 41.90 -17.17
N GLU A 451 1.73 43.22 -17.28
CA GLU A 451 3.01 43.85 -17.63
C GLU A 451 4.16 43.45 -16.70
N ALA A 452 3.88 43.19 -15.41
CA ALA A 452 4.89 42.73 -14.45
C ALA A 452 5.51 41.37 -14.81
N PHE A 453 4.83 40.60 -15.68
CA PHE A 453 5.27 39.28 -16.16
C PHE A 453 5.56 39.25 -17.66
N ALA A 454 5.56 40.40 -18.35
CA ALA A 454 5.77 40.47 -19.81
C ALA A 454 7.12 39.89 -20.25
N ASN A 455 8.15 39.97 -19.39
CA ASN A 455 9.48 39.38 -19.63
C ASN A 455 9.70 38.03 -18.94
N SER A 456 8.65 37.44 -18.37
CA SER A 456 8.75 36.14 -17.70
C SER A 456 8.90 35.02 -18.73
N ARG A 457 9.61 33.94 -18.37
CA ARG A 457 9.69 32.72 -19.19
C ARG A 457 8.43 31.84 -19.12
N LEU A 458 7.33 32.38 -18.58
CA LEU A 458 6.02 31.72 -18.58
C LEU A 458 5.46 31.61 -20.01
N ALA A 459 5.90 32.51 -20.89
CA ALA A 459 5.63 32.47 -22.32
C ALA A 459 6.73 31.65 -23.02
N ASP A 460 6.42 30.39 -23.33
CA ASP A 460 7.30 29.58 -24.18
C ASP A 460 7.27 30.15 -25.61
N LYS A 461 8.45 30.46 -26.14
CA LYS A 461 8.59 30.99 -27.51
C LYS A 461 8.65 29.86 -28.54
N GLN A 462 8.98 28.66 -28.10
CA GLN A 462 9.03 27.47 -28.95
C GLN A 462 7.65 26.81 -28.94
N LEU A 463 6.89 27.01 -30.02
CA LEU A 463 5.54 26.46 -30.12
C LEU A 463 5.54 24.93 -30.25
N THR A 464 6.44 24.37 -31.07
CA THR A 464 6.58 22.92 -31.25
C THR A 464 7.76 22.38 -30.44
N LYS A 465 7.49 21.48 -29.52
CA LYS A 465 8.52 20.89 -28.64
C LYS A 465 8.23 19.42 -28.31
N PRO A 466 9.29 18.60 -28.14
CA PRO A 466 9.15 17.26 -27.58
C PRO A 466 8.80 17.34 -26.09
N ILE A 467 7.98 16.38 -25.64
CA ILE A 467 7.53 16.23 -24.25
C ILE A 467 8.31 15.10 -23.58
N TYR A 468 8.18 13.88 -24.13
CA TYR A 468 8.90 12.70 -23.66
C TYR A 468 9.07 11.67 -24.77
N SER A 469 9.99 10.74 -24.58
CA SER A 469 10.19 9.59 -25.47
C SER A 469 10.14 8.27 -24.72
N PHE A 470 9.71 7.21 -25.40
CA PHE A 470 9.56 5.88 -24.82
C PHE A 470 9.79 4.79 -25.87
N VAL A 471 10.01 3.57 -25.37
CA VAL A 471 10.03 2.34 -26.17
C VAL A 471 8.90 1.45 -25.70
N LEU A 472 8.50 0.47 -26.51
CA LEU A 472 7.37 -0.41 -26.19
C LEU A 472 7.71 -1.56 -25.22
N THR A 473 8.86 -1.49 -24.56
CA THR A 473 9.28 -2.47 -23.56
C THR A 473 8.40 -2.35 -22.32
N PRO A 474 7.66 -3.43 -21.94
CA PRO A 474 6.87 -3.44 -20.73
C PRO A 474 7.72 -3.15 -19.48
N ARG A 475 7.17 -2.35 -18.57
CA ARG A 475 7.77 -2.07 -17.27
C ARG A 475 6.85 -2.55 -16.16
N GLU A 476 7.45 -3.04 -15.09
CA GLU A 476 6.75 -3.32 -13.83
C GLU A 476 6.96 -2.17 -12.84
N ILE A 477 6.17 -2.15 -11.76
CA ILE A 477 6.25 -1.13 -10.70
C ILE A 477 7.69 -1.00 -10.17
N ASP A 478 8.38 -2.14 -10.00
CA ASP A 478 9.75 -2.20 -9.48
C ASP A 478 10.75 -1.38 -10.31
N HIS A 479 10.50 -1.22 -11.62
CA HIS A 479 11.33 -0.39 -12.50
C HIS A 479 11.37 1.07 -12.06
N PHE A 480 10.30 1.56 -11.42
CA PHE A 480 10.14 2.95 -11.03
C PHE A 480 10.48 3.23 -9.56
N LEU A 481 10.75 2.21 -8.73
CA LEU A 481 11.04 2.41 -7.30
C LEU A 481 12.27 3.30 -7.08
N ASN A 482 13.40 2.95 -7.72
CA ASN A 482 14.66 3.67 -7.57
C ASN A 482 14.57 5.09 -8.12
N ILE A 483 13.90 5.28 -9.28
CA ILE A 483 13.77 6.61 -9.86
C ILE A 483 12.79 7.48 -9.07
N SER A 484 11.73 6.90 -8.51
CA SER A 484 10.81 7.59 -7.59
C SER A 484 11.56 8.10 -6.36
N GLU A 485 12.42 7.27 -5.76
CA GLU A 485 13.26 7.68 -4.62
C GLU A 485 14.23 8.80 -5.01
N TYR A 486 14.92 8.68 -6.14
CA TYR A 486 15.81 9.73 -6.66
C TYR A 486 15.06 11.04 -6.89
N LEU A 487 13.87 11.00 -7.52
CA LEU A 487 13.10 12.20 -7.87
C LEU A 487 12.60 12.97 -6.63
N GLN A 488 12.36 12.30 -5.49
CA GLN A 488 11.96 13.00 -4.26
C GLN A 488 13.11 13.43 -3.34
N THR A 489 14.33 12.92 -3.55
CA THR A 489 15.48 13.19 -2.66
C THR A 489 16.60 13.99 -3.32
N SER A 490 16.81 13.83 -4.62
CA SER A 490 17.92 14.45 -5.34
C SER A 490 17.76 15.97 -5.40
N PRO A 491 18.79 16.76 -5.07
CA PRO A 491 18.75 18.22 -5.23
C PRO A 491 18.69 18.65 -6.71
N GLU A 492 18.98 17.75 -7.65
CA GLU A 492 18.88 18.01 -9.09
C GLU A 492 17.47 17.77 -9.66
N SER A 493 16.58 17.16 -8.87
CA SER A 493 15.21 16.87 -9.29
C SER A 493 14.37 18.15 -9.35
N VAL A 494 13.58 18.30 -10.41
CA VAL A 494 12.59 19.39 -10.50
C VAL A 494 11.61 19.33 -9.32
N PHE A 495 11.32 18.13 -8.80
CA PHE A 495 10.37 17.93 -7.72
C PHE A 495 10.90 18.32 -6.34
N THR A 496 12.22 18.45 -6.16
CA THR A 496 12.83 19.01 -4.94
C THR A 496 13.12 20.50 -5.10
N GLN A 497 13.31 20.97 -6.33
CA GLN A 497 13.57 22.38 -6.65
C GLN A 497 12.31 23.24 -6.71
N LYS A 498 11.16 22.65 -7.04
CA LYS A 498 9.86 23.34 -7.17
C LYS A 498 8.76 22.58 -6.42
N SER A 499 7.95 23.32 -5.67
CA SER A 499 6.63 22.85 -5.21
C SER A 499 5.59 23.18 -6.28
N ILE A 500 4.96 22.17 -6.85
CA ILE A 500 4.08 22.23 -8.02
C ILE A 500 2.73 21.63 -7.65
N CYS A 501 1.66 22.33 -8.02
CA CYS A 501 0.31 21.77 -8.08
C CYS A 501 -0.36 22.31 -9.33
N SER A 502 -0.85 21.44 -10.21
CA SER A 502 -1.53 21.82 -11.45
C SER A 502 -2.77 20.96 -11.68
N ILE A 503 -3.82 21.56 -12.23
CA ILE A 503 -5.05 20.86 -12.60
C ILE A 503 -5.61 21.46 -13.89
N GLN A 504 -6.14 20.60 -14.77
CA GLN A 504 -6.81 21.06 -15.98
C GLN A 504 -8.18 21.65 -15.63
N THR A 505 -8.65 22.58 -16.45
CA THR A 505 -9.98 23.19 -16.35
C THR A 505 -10.70 23.00 -17.68
N PRO A 506 -12.04 23.19 -17.76
CA PRO A 506 -12.77 23.05 -19.02
C PRO A 506 -12.29 23.94 -20.17
N THR A 507 -11.52 24.99 -19.87
CA THR A 507 -11.03 25.98 -20.85
C THR A 507 -9.51 26.12 -20.86
N GLY A 508 -8.77 25.30 -20.10
CA GLY A 508 -7.33 25.50 -19.92
C GLY A 508 -6.76 24.75 -18.72
N TYR A 509 -5.92 25.41 -17.94
CA TYR A 509 -5.38 24.84 -16.70
C TYR A 509 -5.04 25.93 -15.70
N ARG A 510 -4.83 25.52 -14.45
CA ARG A 510 -4.25 26.37 -13.41
C ARG A 510 -3.09 25.66 -12.75
N ALA A 511 -2.13 26.44 -12.24
CA ALA A 511 -0.96 25.94 -11.57
C ALA A 511 -0.53 26.86 -10.42
N LEU A 512 -0.09 26.28 -9.32
CA LEU A 512 0.61 26.95 -8.23
C LEU A 512 2.02 26.39 -8.16
N ILE A 513 3.02 27.24 -8.41
CA ILE A 513 4.43 26.86 -8.47
C ILE A 513 5.24 27.78 -7.56
N GLY A 514 5.66 27.23 -6.42
CA GLY A 514 6.10 28.03 -5.27
C GLY A 514 5.03 29.05 -4.90
N TRP A 515 5.36 30.33 -5.09
CA TRP A 515 4.50 31.49 -4.83
C TRP A 515 3.84 32.08 -6.07
N THR A 516 3.93 31.41 -7.22
CA THR A 516 3.32 31.91 -8.47
C THR A 516 2.08 31.10 -8.78
N TYR A 517 0.90 31.71 -8.66
CA TYR A 517 -0.35 31.17 -9.18
C TYR A 517 -0.53 31.61 -10.64
N ILE A 518 -0.93 30.69 -11.50
CA ILE A 518 -1.11 30.93 -12.92
C ILE A 518 -2.41 30.28 -13.35
N GLU A 519 -3.20 31.03 -14.11
CA GLU A 519 -4.38 30.51 -14.79
C GLU A 519 -4.20 30.73 -16.29
N VAL A 520 -4.35 29.67 -17.06
CA VAL A 520 -4.21 29.67 -18.52
C VAL A 520 -5.52 29.30 -19.15
N THR A 521 -5.93 30.07 -20.18
CA THR A 521 -7.10 29.79 -21.00
C THR A 521 -6.67 29.55 -22.43
N PHE A 522 -7.02 28.39 -22.97
CA PHE A 522 -6.77 28.03 -24.35
C PHE A 522 -7.72 28.78 -25.28
N ASN A 523 -7.19 29.53 -26.25
CA ASN A 523 -8.00 30.24 -27.25
C ASN A 523 -7.62 29.82 -28.68
N LYS A 524 -8.32 28.79 -29.16
CA LYS A 524 -8.13 28.26 -30.52
C LYS A 524 -8.54 29.27 -31.60
N GLU A 525 -9.55 30.11 -31.37
CA GLU A 525 -10.08 31.03 -32.39
C GLU A 525 -9.06 32.12 -32.78
N GLU A 526 -8.29 32.60 -31.80
CA GLU A 526 -7.28 33.64 -32.04
C GLU A 526 -5.85 33.09 -32.14
N ASP A 527 -5.66 31.76 -32.18
CA ASP A 527 -4.35 31.10 -32.15
C ASP A 527 -3.43 31.60 -31.00
N THR A 528 -4.05 31.86 -29.84
CA THR A 528 -3.36 32.36 -28.64
C THR A 528 -3.80 31.62 -27.38
N ASP A 529 -2.95 31.56 -26.36
CA ASP A 529 -3.33 31.10 -25.03
C ASP A 529 -3.14 32.24 -24.03
N PHE A 530 -4.19 32.61 -23.31
CA PHE A 530 -4.14 33.71 -22.34
C PHE A 530 -3.52 33.22 -21.02
N ILE A 531 -2.48 33.89 -20.54
CA ILE A 531 -1.78 33.54 -19.30
C ILE A 531 -1.97 34.66 -18.28
N MET A 532 -2.54 34.31 -17.12
CA MET A 532 -2.82 35.22 -16.02
C MET A 532 -2.01 34.84 -14.77
N PRO A 533 -0.76 35.31 -14.65
CA PRO A 533 0.08 35.07 -13.49
C PRO A 533 -0.19 36.06 -12.35
N LYS A 534 -0.12 35.56 -11.12
CA LYS A 534 -0.22 36.32 -9.86
C LYS A 534 0.80 35.79 -8.85
N ASN A 535 1.51 36.68 -8.17
CA ASN A 535 2.28 36.32 -6.98
C ASN A 535 1.37 36.17 -5.77
N VAL A 536 1.63 35.14 -4.97
CA VAL A 536 0.87 34.73 -3.79
C VAL A 536 1.76 34.90 -2.56
N VAL A 537 1.19 35.38 -1.46
CA VAL A 537 1.88 35.45 -0.17
C VAL A 537 1.61 34.19 0.65
N ASP A 538 2.49 33.83 1.59
CA ASP A 538 2.38 32.60 2.41
C ASP A 538 0.98 32.39 3.02
N SER A 539 0.37 33.46 3.53
CA SER A 539 -0.95 33.41 4.18
C SER A 539 -2.10 33.05 3.23
N GLU A 540 -1.91 33.13 1.92
CA GLU A 540 -2.90 32.81 0.89
C GLU A 540 -2.74 31.40 0.30
N LEU A 541 -1.67 30.67 0.63
CA LEU A 541 -1.38 29.38 -0.03
C LEU A 541 -2.44 28.32 0.26
N ASP A 542 -2.80 28.14 1.54
CA ASP A 542 -3.79 27.14 1.95
C ASP A 542 -5.19 27.44 1.39
N SER A 543 -5.57 28.72 1.33
CA SER A 543 -6.85 29.12 0.72
C SER A 543 -6.85 28.85 -0.78
N ILE A 544 -5.76 29.17 -1.49
CA ILE A 544 -5.63 28.86 -2.92
C ILE A 544 -5.66 27.35 -3.16
N LEU A 545 -4.92 26.54 -2.40
CA LEU A 545 -4.94 25.09 -2.55
C LEU A 545 -6.35 24.51 -2.36
N LYS A 546 -7.08 24.99 -1.35
CA LYS A 546 -8.44 24.55 -1.08
C LYS A 546 -9.42 25.01 -2.16
N GLU A 547 -9.46 26.29 -2.48
CA GLU A 547 -10.45 26.88 -3.39
C GLU A 547 -10.17 26.56 -4.86
N LYS A 548 -8.88 26.51 -5.24
CA LYS A 548 -8.44 26.32 -6.62
C LYS A 548 -7.94 24.92 -6.93
N PHE A 549 -7.68 24.06 -5.96
CA PHE A 549 -7.22 22.69 -6.26
C PHE A 549 -7.99 21.62 -5.50
N ASN A 550 -8.93 22.02 -4.63
CA ASN A 550 -9.63 21.12 -3.70
C ASN A 550 -8.66 20.30 -2.83
N ILE A 551 -7.49 20.88 -2.52
CA ILE A 551 -6.46 20.26 -1.70
C ILE A 551 -6.52 20.83 -0.29
N VAL A 552 -6.54 19.94 0.70
CA VAL A 552 -6.32 20.26 2.11
C VAL A 552 -5.09 19.48 2.57
N LEU A 553 -4.08 20.20 3.05
CA LEU A 553 -2.85 19.61 3.56
C LEU A 553 -2.96 19.37 5.07
N VAL A 554 -2.38 18.26 5.53
CA VAL A 554 -2.30 17.94 6.97
C VAL A 554 -1.12 18.66 7.61
N ASN A 555 0.03 18.61 6.92
CA ASN A 555 1.27 19.24 7.36
C ASN A 555 1.45 20.60 6.68
N LYS A 556 2.13 21.52 7.36
CA LYS A 556 2.41 22.85 6.82
C LYS A 556 3.29 22.74 5.57
N LEU A 557 2.83 23.33 4.47
CA LEU A 557 3.59 23.43 3.23
C LEU A 557 4.80 24.35 3.43
N THR A 558 5.97 23.92 2.96
CA THR A 558 7.16 24.76 2.79
C THR A 558 7.41 24.92 1.29
N PRO A 559 6.85 25.96 0.64
CA PRO A 559 6.97 26.12 -0.80
C PRO A 559 8.43 26.33 -1.17
N VAL A 560 8.81 25.81 -2.34
CA VAL A 560 10.13 26.04 -2.92
C VAL A 560 9.99 26.40 -4.39
N ASN A 561 10.87 27.28 -4.83
CA ASN A 561 11.04 27.62 -6.25
C ASN A 561 12.48 28.06 -6.46
N ASN A 562 13.40 27.14 -6.13
CA ASN A 562 14.83 27.42 -6.15
C ASN A 562 15.28 27.60 -7.60
N LYS A 563 15.88 28.76 -7.90
CA LYS A 563 16.40 29.09 -9.23
C LYS A 563 17.65 28.27 -9.54
N VAL A 564 17.48 27.03 -9.95
CA VAL A 564 18.48 26.32 -10.77
C VAL A 564 17.85 26.17 -12.15
N SER A 565 18.00 27.22 -12.96
CA SER A 565 17.49 27.37 -14.34
C SER A 565 15.97 27.46 -14.52
N ASN A 566 15.46 28.71 -14.43
CA ASN A 566 14.46 29.29 -15.33
C ASN A 566 13.84 28.34 -16.38
N ASN A 567 12.66 27.79 -16.10
CA ASN A 567 11.54 27.48 -17.01
C ASN A 567 10.42 26.88 -16.16
N LEU A 568 9.15 27.04 -16.54
CA LEU A 568 8.04 26.33 -15.93
C LEU A 568 8.09 24.85 -16.28
#